data_AF-A0A4U9HHR6-F1
#
_entry.id   AF-A0A4U9HHR6-F1
#
_cell.length_a   1.000
_cell.length_b   1.000
_cell.length_c   1.000
_cell.angle_alpha   90.00
_cell.angle_beta   90.00
_cell.angle_gamma   90.00
#
_symmetry.space_group_name_H-M   'P 1'
#
loop_
_entity.id
_entity.type
_entity.pdbx_description
1 polymer ?
#
loop_
_entity_poly.entity_id
_entity_poly.type
_entity_poly.pdbx_seq_one_letter_code
_entity_poly.pdbx_strand_id
1 'polypeptide(L)'
;MVQFTLPAGATDARTAVISNKIKDYFLTQEKDNVSVVFTVSGFSLSGSGQNAGMGFISLKNWSERPGSENSADAIAKRAMATFPASATRRFSR
;
A
#
# COMPACT_ATOMS: atom_id res chain seq x y z
N MET A 1 7.42 3.65 1.91
CA MET A 1 6.19 4.43 1.64
C MET A 1 5.40 3.71 0.56
N VAL A 2 4.08 3.73 0.64
CA VAL A 2 3.17 3.09 -0.31
C VAL A 2 2.24 4.16 -0.86
N GLN A 3 1.97 4.13 -2.16
CA GLN A 3 0.98 5.00 -2.80
C GLN A 3 -0.04 4.12 -3.50
N PHE A 4 -1.30 4.49 -3.41
CA PHE A 4 -2.38 3.77 -4.07
C PHE A 4 -3.36 4.74 -4.71
N THR A 5 -3.82 4.39 -5.90
CA THR A 5 -4.77 5.18 -6.67
C THR A 5 -5.81 4.23 -7.23
N LEU A 6 -7.07 4.58 -7.03
CA LEU A 6 -8.22 3.88 -7.61
C LEU A 6 -8.58 4.53 -8.95
N PRO A 7 -9.33 3.81 -9.83
CA PRO A 7 -9.84 4.39 -11.06
C PRO A 7 -10.59 5.70 -10.83
N ALA A 8 -10.58 6.58 -11.84
CA ALA A 8 -11.30 7.84 -11.80
C ALA A 8 -12.79 7.61 -11.46
N GLY A 9 -13.34 8.45 -10.58
CA GLY A 9 -14.72 8.31 -10.08
C GLY A 9 -14.88 7.39 -8.85
N ALA A 10 -13.80 6.83 -8.31
CA ALA A 10 -13.84 6.22 -6.98
C ALA A 10 -14.06 7.30 -5.90
N THR A 11 -14.96 7.00 -4.96
CA THR A 11 -15.31 7.88 -3.84
C THR A 11 -14.35 7.71 -2.69
N ASP A 12 -14.28 8.69 -1.80
CA ASP A 12 -13.47 8.63 -0.57
C ASP A 12 -13.73 7.36 0.23
N ALA A 13 -15.00 6.96 0.36
CA ALA A 13 -15.37 5.72 1.06
C ALA A 13 -14.76 4.46 0.42
N ARG A 14 -14.71 4.38 -0.92
CA ARG A 14 -14.07 3.25 -1.61
C ARG A 14 -12.56 3.26 -1.41
N THR A 15 -11.95 4.44 -1.44
CA THR A 15 -10.52 4.61 -1.18
C THR A 15 -10.17 4.25 0.26
N ALA A 16 -11.00 4.63 1.23
CA ALA A 16 -10.84 4.27 2.64
C ALA A 16 -10.91 2.75 2.86
N VAL A 17 -11.80 2.04 2.16
CA VAL A 17 -11.86 0.56 2.21
C VAL A 17 -10.55 -0.06 1.72
N ILE A 18 -9.98 0.45 0.62
CA ILE A 18 -8.69 -0.03 0.11
C ILE A 18 -7.55 0.34 1.07
N SER A 19 -7.56 1.55 1.62
CA SER A 19 -6.60 2.00 2.64
C SER A 19 -6.59 1.06 3.84
N ASN A 20 -7.77 0.67 4.32
CA ASN A 20 -7.92 -0.28 5.43
C ASN A 20 -7.38 -1.66 5.05
N LYS A 21 -7.66 -2.17 3.84
CA LYS A 21 -7.10 -3.46 3.39
C LYS A 21 -5.56 -3.46 3.33
N ILE A 22 -4.97 -2.37 2.85
CA ILE A 22 -3.51 -2.21 2.83
C ILE A 22 -2.98 -2.19 4.27
N LYS A 23 -3.63 -1.42 5.15
CA LYS A 23 -3.27 -1.37 6.56
C LYS A 23 -3.33 -2.75 7.21
N ASP A 24 -4.43 -3.47 7.02
CA ASP A 24 -4.64 -4.80 7.59
C ASP A 24 -3.60 -5.79 7.07
N TYR A 25 -3.28 -5.77 5.77
CA TYR A 25 -2.21 -6.60 5.21
C TYR A 25 -0.87 -6.41 5.95
N PHE A 26 -0.46 -5.16 6.17
CA PHE A 26 0.79 -4.89 6.88
C PHE A 26 0.72 -5.27 8.36
N LEU A 27 -0.46 -5.15 8.99
CA LEU A 27 -0.67 -5.50 10.39
C LEU A 27 -0.83 -7.01 10.63
N THR A 28 -1.21 -7.80 9.62
CA THR A 28 -1.40 -9.25 9.76
C THR A 28 -0.28 -10.05 9.10
N GLN A 29 -0.03 -9.82 7.80
CA GLN A 29 0.91 -10.60 7.00
C GLN A 29 2.36 -10.16 7.21
N GLU A 30 2.57 -8.87 7.49
CA GLU A 30 3.91 -8.30 7.71
C GLU A 30 4.12 -7.85 9.16
N LYS A 31 3.30 -8.35 10.11
CA LYS A 31 3.31 -7.98 11.52
C LYS A 31 4.69 -8.10 12.19
N ASP A 32 5.48 -9.07 11.73
CA ASP A 32 6.80 -9.36 12.27
C ASP A 32 7.84 -8.35 11.76
N ASN A 33 7.58 -7.72 10.61
CA ASN A 33 8.47 -6.77 9.93
C ASN A 33 8.10 -5.30 10.18
N VAL A 34 6.85 -5.02 10.51
CA VAL A 34 6.29 -3.66 10.59
C VAL A 34 6.09 -3.22 12.04
N SER A 35 6.46 -1.97 12.33
CA SER A 35 6.25 -1.34 13.63
C SER A 35 5.01 -0.44 13.61
N VAL A 36 4.89 0.42 12.60
CA VAL A 36 3.79 1.39 12.50
C VAL A 36 3.25 1.42 11.08
N VAL A 37 1.92 1.44 10.94
CA VAL A 37 1.24 1.65 9.67
C VAL A 37 0.33 2.87 9.79
N PHE A 38 0.62 3.90 9.02
CA PHE A 38 -0.18 5.10 8.93
C PHE A 38 -0.65 5.29 7.49
N THR A 39 -1.93 5.57 7.28
CA THR A 39 -2.50 5.73 5.93
C THR A 39 -3.37 6.97 5.87
N VAL A 40 -3.23 7.73 4.78
CA VAL A 40 -3.99 8.93 4.49
C VAL A 40 -4.73 8.71 3.17
N SER A 41 -6.04 8.93 3.17
CA SER A 41 -6.87 8.93 1.95
C SER A 41 -7.16 10.37 1.53
N GLY A 42 -7.34 10.60 0.23
CA GLY A 42 -7.61 11.92 -0.35
C GLY A 42 -6.36 12.69 -0.81
N PHE A 43 -5.16 12.16 -0.54
CA PHE A 43 -3.88 12.81 -0.87
C PHE A 43 -2.84 11.79 -1.35
N SER A 44 -2.12 12.16 -2.41
CA SER A 44 -0.96 11.43 -2.96
C SER A 44 0.08 12.42 -3.47
N LEU A 45 1.31 11.98 -3.75
CA LEU A 45 2.36 12.85 -4.30
C LEU A 45 2.00 13.43 -5.67
N SER A 46 1.09 12.78 -6.40
CA SER A 46 0.60 13.25 -7.70
C SER A 46 -0.57 14.24 -7.60
N GLY A 47 -1.05 14.57 -6.40
CA GLY A 47 -2.14 15.52 -6.16
C GLY A 47 -3.16 15.06 -5.11
N SER A 48 -4.15 15.92 -4.86
CA SER A 48 -5.33 15.58 -4.05
C SER A 48 -6.45 15.02 -4.93
N GLY A 49 -7.15 14.02 -4.43
CA GLY A 49 -8.24 13.37 -5.15
C GLY A 49 -8.87 12.25 -4.35
N GLN A 50 -10.20 12.12 -4.43
CA GLN A 50 -10.94 11.15 -3.63
C GLN A 50 -10.55 9.70 -3.91
N ASN A 51 -9.97 9.44 -5.08
CA ASN A 51 -9.49 8.15 -5.52
C ASN A 51 -8.03 7.88 -5.15
N ALA A 52 -7.33 8.81 -4.49
CA ALA A 52 -5.90 8.70 -4.20
C ALA A 52 -5.62 8.55 -2.71
N GLY A 53 -4.54 7.86 -2.36
CA GLY A 53 -4.10 7.73 -0.98
C GLY A 53 -2.62 7.34 -0.86
N MET A 54 -2.08 7.57 0.34
CA MET A 54 -0.69 7.33 0.67
C MET A 54 -0.55 6.68 2.04
N GLY A 55 0.34 5.69 2.13
CA GLY A 55 0.68 4.96 3.35
C GLY A 55 2.14 5.13 3.74
N PHE A 56 2.37 5.42 5.01
CA PHE A 56 3.67 5.40 5.67
C PHE A 56 3.78 4.16 6.52
N ILE A 57 4.68 3.26 6.12
CA ILE A 57 4.96 2.01 6.80
C ILE A 57 6.35 2.17 7.41
N SER A 58 6.41 2.15 8.74
CA SER A 58 7.65 2.09 9.49
C SER A 58 8.00 0.63 9.76
N LEU A 59 9.16 0.19 9.28
CA LEU A 59 9.67 -1.15 9.52
C LEU A 59 10.40 -1.21 10.86
N LYS A 60 10.43 -2.40 11.47
CA LYS A 60 11.26 -2.65 12.66
C LYS A 60 12.75 -2.55 12.32
N ASN A 61 13.60 -2.51 13.35
CA ASN A 61 15.04 -2.47 13.15
C ASN A 61 15.52 -3.71 12.38
N TRP A 62 16.56 -3.59 11.56
CA TRP A 62 17.14 -4.72 10.82
C TRP A 62 17.49 -5.91 11.72
N SER A 63 17.89 -5.67 12.97
CA SER A 63 18.18 -6.73 13.94
C SER A 63 16.96 -7.57 14.34
N GLU A 64 15.75 -7.02 14.23
CA GLU A 64 14.49 -7.70 14.61
C GLU A 64 13.85 -8.46 13.44
N ARG A 65 14.37 -8.28 12.22
CA ARG A 65 13.85 -8.88 11.00
C ARG A 65 14.99 -9.57 10.22
N PRO A 66 15.47 -10.72 10.73
CA PRO A 66 16.52 -11.50 10.07
C PRO A 66 16.02 -12.10 8.76
N GLY A 67 16.92 -12.39 7.84
CA GLY A 67 16.60 -12.99 6.54
C GLY A 67 16.43 -11.97 5.41
N SER A 68 16.89 -12.34 4.22
CA SER A 68 16.81 -11.47 3.03
C SER A 68 15.36 -11.24 2.59
N GLU A 69 14.47 -12.17 2.91
CA GLU A 69 13.02 -12.10 2.72
C GLU A 69 12.36 -11.01 3.56
N ASN A 70 12.98 -10.55 4.65
CA ASN A 70 12.46 -9.48 5.51
C ASN A 70 13.12 -8.12 5.24
N SER A 71 13.85 -8.03 4.12
CA SER A 71 14.34 -6.76 3.57
C SER A 71 13.17 -5.89 3.10
N ALA A 72 13.37 -4.57 3.14
CA ALA A 72 12.38 -3.61 2.67
C ALA A 72 11.94 -3.89 1.22
N ASP A 73 12.87 -4.25 0.33
CA ASP A 73 12.59 -4.62 -1.06
C ASP A 73 11.72 -5.88 -1.18
N ALA A 74 11.97 -6.89 -0.35
CA ALA A 74 11.23 -8.14 -0.38
C ALA A 74 9.78 -7.94 0.11
N ILE A 75 9.61 -7.18 1.19
CA ILE A 75 8.29 -6.76 1.70
C ILE A 75 7.55 -5.94 0.65
N ALA A 76 8.22 -4.97 0.01
CA ALA A 76 7.62 -4.16 -1.05
C ALA A 76 7.17 -5.01 -2.24
N LYS A 77 7.99 -5.99 -2.67
CA LYS A 77 7.61 -6.93 -3.74
C LYS A 77 6.38 -7.76 -3.39
N ARG A 78 6.27 -8.28 -2.16
CA ARG A 78 5.08 -9.02 -1.72
C ARG A 78 3.84 -8.15 -1.65
N ALA A 79 3.97 -6.92 -1.16
CA ALA A 79 2.88 -5.96 -1.13
C ALA A 79 2.38 -5.63 -2.55
N MET A 80 3.29 -5.37 -3.49
CA MET A 80 2.95 -5.13 -4.91
C MET A 80 2.32 -6.35 -5.58
N ALA A 81 2.75 -7.56 -5.24
CA ALA A 81 2.14 -8.79 -5.75
C ALA A 81 0.71 -9.00 -5.20
N THR A 82 0.45 -8.57 -3.97
CA THR A 82 -0.87 -8.66 -3.31
C THR A 82 -1.83 -7.59 -3.84
N PHE A 83 -1.31 -6.37 -4.06
CA PHE A 83 -2.06 -5.22 -4.57
C PHE A 83 -1.50 -4.78 -5.92
N PRO A 84 -1.73 -5.57 -6.99
CA PRO A 84 -1.20 -5.24 -8.30
C PRO A 84 -1.79 -3.91 -8.76
N ALA A 85 -0.91 -3.03 -9.26
CA ALA A 85 -1.34 -1.86 -10.00
C ALA A 85 -2.24 -2.36 -11.13
N SER A 86 -3.51 -1.98 -11.09
CA SER A 86 -4.46 -2.33 -12.16
C SER A 86 -4.02 -1.56 -13.40
N ALA A 87 -3.11 -2.17 -14.18
CA ALA A 87 -2.79 -1.72 -15.51
C ALA A 87 -4.11 -1.75 -16.27
N THR A 88 -4.66 -0.56 -16.55
CA THR A 88 -5.75 -0.36 -17.49
C THR A 88 -5.51 -1.29 -18.66
N ARG A 89 -6.27 -2.39 -18.72
CA ARG A 89 -6.25 -3.31 -19.85
C ARG A 89 -6.92 -2.50 -20.97
N ARG A 90 -6.11 -1.73 -21.70
CA ARG A 90 -6.51 -0.93 -22.85
C ARG A 90 -7.04 -1.94 -23.85
N PHE A 91 -8.34 -2.19 -23.81
CA PHE A 91 -9.04 -2.91 -24.85
C PHE A 91 -8.93 -2.04 -26.10
N SER A 92 -7.89 -2.30 -26.88
CA SER A 92 -7.83 -1.87 -28.27
C SER A 92 -8.84 -2.72 -29.04
N ARG A 93 -9.94 -2.10 -29.42
CA ARG A 93 -10.71 -2.49 -30.60
C ARG A 93 -10.88 -1.25 -31.45
#